data_AF-A0A6P2B7P1-F1
#
_entry.id   AF-A0A6P2B7P1-F1
#
_cell.length_a   1.000
_cell.length_b   1.000
_cell.length_c   1.000
_cell.angle_alpha   90.00
_cell.angle_beta   90.00
_cell.angle_gamma   90.00
#
_symmetry.space_group_name_H-M   'P 1'
#
loop_
_entity.id
_entity.type
_entity.pdbx_description
1 polymer ?
#
loop_
_entity_poly.entity_id
_entity_poly.type
_entity_poly.pdbx_seq_one_letter_code
_entity_poly.pdbx_strand_id
1 'polypeptide(L)'
;MSKKGYSERLSIGFTVEQMRRIEEILRVRAKQGKFQHKTDLIREAVNLYLSHQDDIPGTRAAITRKLEGRFLAVEQQLREQNDLLARMVAFFERRRK
;
A
#
# COMPACT_ATOMS: atom_id res chain seq x y z
N MET A 1 6.30 25.44 1.41
CA MET A 1 5.60 25.40 2.71
C MET A 1 5.70 24.00 3.30
N SER A 2 6.52 23.82 4.33
CA SER A 2 6.73 22.51 4.98
C SER A 2 5.45 22.07 5.67
N LYS A 3 4.80 21.00 5.20
CA LYS A 3 3.75 20.29 5.94
C LYS A 3 4.37 19.76 7.23
N LYS A 4 4.33 20.53 8.33
CA LYS A 4 4.70 20.03 9.65
C LYS A 4 3.70 18.92 9.99
N GLY A 5 4.10 17.68 9.78
CA GLY A 5 3.32 16.51 10.18
C GLY A 5 3.07 16.55 11.69
N TYR A 6 1.92 16.02 12.11
CA TYR A 6 1.61 15.83 13.53
C TYR A 6 2.69 14.94 14.17
N SER A 7 3.20 15.35 15.32
CA SER A 7 4.17 14.59 16.12
C SER A 7 3.78 14.67 17.57
N GLU A 8 3.68 13.51 18.22
CA GLU A 8 3.31 13.37 19.62
C GLU A 8 4.36 12.54 20.37
N ARG A 9 4.53 12.81 21.67
CA ARG A 9 5.39 12.02 22.55
C ARG A 9 4.54 11.00 23.30
N LEU A 10 4.85 9.73 23.13
CA LEU A 10 4.15 8.62 23.76
C LEU A 10 5.14 7.78 24.57
N SER A 11 4.69 7.27 25.71
CA SER A 11 5.43 6.27 26.49
C SER A 11 4.87 4.89 26.16
N ILE A 12 5.74 3.97 25.75
CA ILE A 12 5.36 2.62 25.33
C ILE A 12 6.27 1.63 26.06
N GLY A 13 5.66 0.61 26.66
CA GLY A 13 6.38 -0.51 27.26
C GLY A 13 6.91 -1.45 26.19
N PHE A 14 8.16 -1.88 26.34
CA PHE A 14 8.77 -2.94 25.53
C PHE A 14 9.17 -4.09 26.43
N THR A 15 9.11 -5.31 25.90
CA THR A 15 9.72 -6.46 26.58
C THR A 15 11.24 -6.36 26.55
N VAL A 16 11.91 -7.06 27.47
CA VAL A 16 13.39 -7.10 27.53
C VAL A 16 13.98 -7.59 26.20
N GLU A 17 13.39 -8.63 25.60
CA GLU A 17 13.82 -9.17 24.32
C GLU A 17 13.62 -8.19 23.15
N GLN A 18 12.50 -7.46 23.13
CA GLN A 18 12.28 -6.40 22.13
C GLN A 18 13.33 -5.30 22.24
N MET A 19 13.63 -4.87 23.46
CA MET A 19 14.67 -3.87 23.73
C MET A 19 16.05 -4.32 23.26
N ARG A 20 16.43 -5.56 23.59
CA ARG A 20 17.70 -6.15 23.17
C ARG A 20 17.87 -6.15 21.64
N ARG A 21 16.82 -6.56 20.92
CA ARG A 21 16.80 -6.57 19.45
C ARG A 21 16.91 -5.15 18.86
N ILE A 22 16.20 -4.18 19.45
CA ILE A 22 16.27 -2.78 19.01
C ILE A 22 17.70 -2.25 19.14
N GLU A 23 18.37 -2.52 20.26
CA GLU A 23 19.75 -2.09 20.48
C GLU A 23 20.73 -2.76 19.52
N GLU A 24 20.55 -4.05 19.24
CA GLU A 24 21.36 -4.78 18.27
C GLU A 24 21.25 -4.18 16.86
N ILE A 25 20.03 -3.88 16.42
CA ILE A 25 19.79 -3.22 15.12
C ILE A 25 20.49 -1.85 15.07
N LEU A 26 20.38 -1.06 16.14
CA LEU A 26 21.07 0.23 16.22
C LEU A 26 22.59 0.08 16.15
N ARG A 27 23.16 -0.93 16.82
CA ARG A 27 24.60 -1.22 16.75
C ARG A 27 25.04 -1.61 15.33
N VAL A 28 24.29 -2.47 14.65
CA VAL A 28 24.61 -2.87 13.26
C VAL A 28 24.50 -1.67 12.32
N ARG A 29 23.47 -0.84 12.45
CA ARG A 29 23.29 0.38 11.63
C ARG A 29 24.39 1.42 11.90
N ALA A 30 24.82 1.57 13.16
CA ALA A 30 25.95 2.43 13.52
C ALA A 30 27.25 1.98 12.86
N LYS A 31 27.52 0.66 12.80
CA LYS A 31 28.68 0.11 12.05
C LYS A 31 28.63 0.42 10.55
N GLN A 32 27.43 0.60 9.99
CA GLN A 32 27.22 0.99 8.59
C GLN A 32 27.22 2.52 8.38
N GLY A 33 27.58 3.31 9.39
CA GLY A 33 27.59 4.78 9.33
C GLY A 33 26.20 5.42 9.40
N LYS A 34 25.13 4.63 9.62
CA LYS A 34 23.77 5.12 9.77
C LYS A 34 23.46 5.35 11.25
N PHE A 35 23.91 6.49 11.77
CA PHE A 35 23.51 6.92 13.11
C PHE A 35 22.04 7.30 13.12
N GLN A 36 21.24 6.58 13.91
CA GLN A 36 19.81 6.81 14.05
C GLN A 36 19.45 6.80 15.54
N HIS A 37 18.48 7.62 15.92
CA HIS A 37 17.92 7.51 17.25
C HIS A 37 16.98 6.32 17.32
N LYS A 38 16.83 5.75 18.51
CA LYS A 38 15.88 4.67 18.78
C LYS A 38 14.47 5.01 18.30
N THR A 39 14.06 6.28 18.45
CA THR A 39 12.75 6.78 18.00
C THR A 39 12.59 6.69 16.49
N ASP A 40 13.64 6.93 15.71
CA ASP A 40 13.58 6.85 14.25
C ASP A 40 13.41 5.40 13.79
N LEU A 41 14.13 4.47 14.44
CA LEU A 41 13.97 3.04 14.19
C LEU A 41 12.54 2.56 14.53
N ILE A 42 11.98 3.01 15.65
CA ILE A 42 10.60 2.68 16.03
C ILE A 42 9.62 3.25 15.00
N ARG A 43 9.81 4.49 14.54
CA ARG A 43 8.96 5.10 13.51
C ARG A 43 9.02 4.32 12.20
N GLU A 44 10.22 3.89 11.78
CA GLU A 44 10.40 3.04 10.60
C GLU A 44 9.68 1.69 10.76
N ALA A 45 9.83 1.04 11.92
CA ALA A 45 9.18 -0.23 12.19
C ALA A 45 7.64 -0.11 12.20
N VAL A 46 7.10 0.96 12.79
CA VAL A 46 5.65 1.23 12.76
C VAL A 46 5.17 1.49 11.35
N ASN A 47 5.89 2.30 10.57
CA ASN A 47 5.54 2.56 9.17
C ASN A 47 5.58 1.27 8.33
N LEU A 48 6.56 0.40 8.59
CA LEU A 48 6.66 -0.91 7.96
C LEU A 48 5.49 -1.80 8.35
N TYR A 49 5.15 -1.85 9.63
CA TYR A 49 3.99 -2.60 10.11
C TYR A 49 2.72 -2.12 9.41
N LEU A 50 2.45 -0.81 9.43
CA LEU A 50 1.27 -0.22 8.81
C LEU A 50 1.22 -0.40 7.29
N SER A 51 2.37 -0.43 6.60
CA SER A 51 2.40 -0.67 5.15
C SER A 51 2.07 -2.12 4.77
N HIS A 52 2.31 -3.07 5.68
CA HIS A 52 1.98 -4.49 5.51
C HIS A 52 0.58 -4.84 6.01
N GLN A 53 -0.06 -3.96 6.80
CA GLN A 53 -1.44 -4.13 7.22
C GLN A 53 -2.37 -3.67 6.09
N ASP A 54 -2.77 -4.63 5.27
CA ASP A 54 -3.66 -4.41 4.11
C ASP A 54 -5.07 -3.92 4.47
N ASP A 55 -5.52 -4.24 5.69
CA ASP A 55 -6.88 -3.99 6.16
C ASP A 55 -7.06 -2.63 6.85
N ILE A 56 -6.06 -1.74 6.81
CA ILE A 56 -6.24 -0.38 7.34
C ILE A 56 -6.94 0.48 6.27
N PRO A 57 -8.21 0.89 6.48
CA PRO A 57 -8.92 1.70 5.51
C PRO A 57 -8.20 3.04 5.33
N GLY A 58 -7.87 3.41 4.10
CA GLY A 58 -7.24 4.69 3.76
C GLY A 58 -5.72 4.63 3.53
N THR A 59 -5.06 3.47 3.73
CA THR A 59 -3.65 3.29 3.34
C THR A 59 -3.49 3.23 1.82
N ARG A 60 -2.34 3.67 1.29
CA ARG A 60 -2.03 3.62 -0.17
C ARG A 60 -2.22 2.21 -0.75
N ALA A 61 -1.79 1.17 -0.04
CA ALA A 61 -1.96 -0.23 -0.48
C ALA A 61 -3.44 -0.63 -0.62
N ALA A 62 -4.27 -0.32 0.37
CA ALA A 62 -5.71 -0.57 0.33
C ALA A 62 -6.40 0.22 -0.79
N ILE A 63 -5.97 1.47 -1.02
CA ILE A 63 -6.45 2.29 -2.15
C ILE A 63 -6.06 1.65 -3.49
N THR A 64 -4.80 1.23 -3.65
CA THR A 64 -4.31 0.59 -4.88
C THR A 64 -5.07 -0.68 -5.19
N ARG A 65 -5.27 -1.59 -4.23
CA ARG A 65 -6.09 -2.81 -4.45
C ARG A 65 -7.53 -2.50 -4.83
N LYS A 66 -8.15 -1.51 -4.16
CA LYS A 66 -9.52 -1.10 -4.49
C LYS A 66 -9.61 -0.51 -5.89
N LEU A 67 -8.57 0.19 -6.34
CA LEU A 67 -8.47 0.71 -7.70
C LEU A 67 -8.24 -0.41 -8.72
N GLU A 68 -7.36 -1.37 -8.42
CA GLU A 68 -7.14 -2.57 -9.26
C GLU A 68 -8.43 -3.37 -9.45
N GLY A 69 -9.19 -3.63 -8.38
CA GLY A 69 -10.48 -4.33 -8.47
C GLY A 69 -11.52 -3.56 -9.31
N ARG A 70 -11.56 -2.22 -9.18
CA ARG A 70 -12.42 -1.38 -10.03
C ARG A 70 -11.98 -1.38 -11.49
N PHE A 71 -10.66 -1.37 -11.74
CA PHE A 71 -10.11 -1.40 -13.08
C PHE A 71 -10.44 -2.71 -13.79
N LEU A 72 -10.28 -3.85 -13.10
CA LEU A 72 -10.69 -5.16 -13.62
C LEU A 72 -12.18 -5.22 -13.97
N ALA A 73 -13.05 -4.64 -13.12
CA ALA A 73 -14.48 -4.57 -13.41
C ALA A 73 -14.80 -3.73 -14.65
N VAL A 74 -14.10 -2.60 -14.84
CA VAL A 74 -14.25 -1.74 -16.02
C VAL A 74 -13.74 -2.45 -17.28
N GLU A 75 -12.60 -3.14 -17.21
CA GLU A 75 -12.11 -3.94 -18.34
C GLU A 75 -13.08 -5.03 -18.76
N GLN A 76 -13.73 -5.68 -17.79
CA GLN A 76 -14.73 -6.71 -18.06
C GLN A 76 -15.97 -6.12 -18.76
N GLN A 77 -16.49 -4.99 -18.27
CA GLN A 77 -17.61 -4.29 -18.91
C GLN A 77 -17.27 -3.85 -20.34
N LEU A 78 -16.05 -3.38 -20.57
CA LEU A 78 -15.60 -2.96 -21.90
C LEU A 78 -15.57 -4.14 -22.88
N ARG A 79 -15.12 -5.32 -22.45
CA ARG A 79 -15.15 -6.54 -23.28
C ARG A 79 -16.58 -6.94 -23.62
N GLU A 80 -17.47 -6.97 -22.63
CA GLU A 80 -18.87 -7.33 -22.84
C GLU A 80 -19.58 -6.39 -23.83
N GLN A 81 -19.31 -5.08 -23.76
CA GLN A 81 -19.84 -4.11 -24.70
C GLN A 81 -19.26 -4.27 -26.11
N ASN A 82 -17.96 -4.54 -26.24
CA ASN A 82 -17.33 -4.80 -27.54
C ASN A 82 -17.90 -6.06 -28.19
N ASP A 83 -18.14 -7.12 -27.43
CA ASP A 83 -18.75 -8.35 -27.92
C ASP A 83 -20.20 -8.12 -28.39
N LEU A 84 -20.96 -7.29 -27.67
CA LEU A 84 -22.30 -6.90 -28.07
C LEU A 84 -22.29 -6.12 -29.40
N LEU A 85 -21.40 -5.13 -29.52
CA LEU A 85 -21.25 -4.34 -30.75
C LEU A 85 -20.85 -5.21 -31.93
N ALA A 86 -19.90 -6.14 -31.74
CA ALA A 86 -19.50 -7.09 -32.78
C ALA A 86 -20.68 -7.95 -33.27
N ARG A 87 -21.54 -8.41 -32.35
CA ARG A 87 -22.77 -9.15 -32.69
C ARG A 87 -23.78 -8.29 -33.45
N MET A 88 -23.95 -7.02 -33.05
CA MET A 88 -24.84 -6.09 -33.74
C MET A 88 -24.35 -5.81 -35.17
N VAL A 89 -23.06 -5.53 -35.36
CA VAL A 89 -22.46 -5.33 -36.69
C VAL A 89 -22.67 -6.56 -37.56
N ALA A 90 -22.34 -7.76 -37.05
CA ALA A 90 -22.55 -9.00 -37.78
C ALA A 90 -24.04 -9.24 -38.15
N PHE A 91 -24.97 -8.84 -37.29
CA PHE A 91 -26.41 -8.91 -37.58
C PHE A 91 -26.81 -7.94 -38.71
N PHE A 92 -26.35 -6.69 -38.66
CA PHE A 92 -26.65 -5.70 -39.70
C PHE A 92 -25.99 -6.03 -41.05
N GLU A 93 -24.77 -6.57 -41.05
CA GLU A 93 -24.10 -7.04 -42.27
C GLU A 93 -24.83 -8.20 -42.93
N ARG A 94 -25.34 -9.15 -42.14
CA ARG A 94 -26.16 -10.27 -42.66
C ARG A 94 -27.49 -9.81 -43.24
N ARG A 95 -28.08 -8.72 -42.74
CA ARG A 95 -29.36 -8.19 -43.20
C ARG A 95 -29.25 -7.32 -44.47
N ARG A 96 -28.03 -6.90 -44.82
CA ARG A 96 -27.73 -6.05 -45.98
C ARG A 96 -27.32 -6.85 -47.22
N LYS A 97 -26.98 -8.13 -47.07
CA LYS A 97 -26.87 -9.12 -48.15
C LYS A 97 -28.23 -9.77 -48.38
#